data_AF-A0A1F8B5B6-F1
#
_entry.id   AF-A0A1F8B5B6-F1
#
_cell.length_a   1.000
_cell.length_b   1.000
_cell.length_c   1.000
_cell.angle_alpha   90.00
_cell.angle_beta   90.00
_cell.angle_gamma   90.00
#
_symmetry.space_group_name_H-M   'P 1'
#
loop_
_entity.id
_entity.type
_entity.pdbx_description
1 polymer ?
#
loop_
_entity_poly.entity_id
_entity_poly.type
_entity_poly.pdbx_seq_one_letter_code
_entity_poly.pdbx_strand_id
1 'polypeptide(L)'
;MSETSENTHKDQPETPRKITRREFIIKSASALALLALKGSTASPIDTEPAGKEPPPPPEQNQDKERKKKPNTKTLVIDLTPDTFVKLEKYGLSVMTEEKLAQLLGTNTPLTIDELRKYVPDDEDLQLSVAAHFLRLMYQDHADKVTESMEKTSKYLGREFEEAQTEHLSGDSLQSFSSERDDKGNPVFRFRLDPEKLKELIGQSDATFVNLSWQTIGKVTVEMFYSDVVVNEDAINPMRLNKEGDKYVLPDGRRITEGEWKRLFDEYQTRKIVRADSITLKPHDAYANEETAYQGLRDITVLANAFPEKIFFIAAGNPVHWNAIPNISEAITRLEEEGLWSENIIPVGFAHYDEERDKVYNKSGKGAYYYVDEKDFERLKIQPATSFATPIAKEVVSNYFAKRNLEPTPDKVREFLDSHSRGEEGYQVIDIAKIKEKIDTVRKRR
;
A
#
# COMPACT_ATOMS: atom_id res chain seq x y z
N MET A 1 -2.43 -0.28 -77.95
CA MET A 1 -3.13 0.67 -77.06
C MET A 1 -3.09 0.04 -75.68
N SER A 2 -1.98 0.26 -74.98
CA SER A 2 -1.82 1.25 -73.90
C SER A 2 -2.05 0.51 -72.58
N GLU A 3 -0.97 0.15 -71.86
CA GLU A 3 -0.39 0.96 -70.76
C GLU A 3 -1.48 1.28 -69.73
N THR A 4 -1.42 0.81 -68.48
CA THR A 4 -0.30 0.96 -67.55
C THR A 4 -0.33 -0.10 -66.45
N SER A 5 0.87 -0.56 -66.11
CA SER A 5 1.24 -1.16 -64.83
C SER A 5 1.20 -0.12 -63.71
N GLU A 6 0.50 -0.40 -62.61
CA GLU A 6 0.74 0.28 -61.33
C GLU A 6 1.15 -0.74 -60.27
N ASN A 7 2.46 -0.71 -60.00
CA ASN A 7 3.08 -1.15 -58.76
C ASN A 7 2.52 -0.32 -57.61
N THR A 8 1.91 -0.95 -56.60
CA THR A 8 1.91 -0.42 -55.25
C THR A 8 2.77 -1.33 -54.38
N HIS A 9 3.93 -0.78 -54.01
CA HIS A 9 4.88 -1.33 -53.05
C HIS A 9 4.17 -1.76 -51.77
N LYS A 10 4.53 -2.95 -51.29
CA LYS A 10 4.36 -3.33 -49.88
C LYS A 10 5.29 -2.44 -49.06
N ASP A 11 4.73 -1.45 -48.35
CA ASP A 11 5.41 -0.84 -47.22
C ASP A 11 5.49 -1.87 -46.09
N GLN A 12 6.67 -2.47 -45.93
CA GLN A 12 7.04 -3.13 -44.69
C GLN A 12 7.09 -2.04 -43.60
N PRO A 13 6.53 -2.27 -42.40
CA PRO A 13 6.76 -1.36 -41.30
C PRO A 13 8.27 -1.29 -41.02
N GLU A 14 8.85 -0.09 -41.14
CA GLU A 14 10.21 0.16 -40.73
C GLU A 14 10.38 -0.34 -39.29
N THR A 15 11.33 -1.24 -39.11
CA THR A 15 11.71 -1.72 -37.79
C THR A 15 12.15 -0.51 -36.97
N PRO A 16 11.62 -0.30 -35.76
CA PRO A 16 12.00 0.84 -34.95
C PRO A 16 13.51 0.79 -34.73
N ARG A 17 14.19 1.85 -35.18
CA ARG A 17 15.64 2.02 -35.07
C ARG A 17 15.99 1.90 -33.59
N LYS A 18 16.59 0.77 -33.19
CA LYS A 18 17.06 0.55 -31.82
C LYS A 18 18.07 1.63 -31.49
N ILE A 19 17.65 2.59 -30.67
CA ILE A 19 18.54 3.60 -30.10
C ILE A 19 19.60 2.84 -29.30
N THR A 20 20.85 3.00 -29.69
CA THR A 20 21.94 2.30 -29.01
C THR A 20 22.19 2.93 -27.63
N ARG A 21 22.67 2.15 -26.65
CA ARG A 21 23.01 2.62 -25.29
C ARG A 21 23.83 3.93 -25.28
N ARG A 22 24.67 4.12 -26.31
CA ARG A 22 25.53 5.31 -26.47
C ARG A 22 24.75 6.56 -26.92
N GLU A 23 23.74 6.42 -27.77
CA GLU A 23 22.88 7.54 -28.20
C GLU A 23 21.89 7.96 -27.10
N PHE A 24 21.47 7.01 -26.25
CA PHE A 24 20.67 7.31 -25.06
C PHE A 24 21.47 8.13 -24.04
N ILE A 25 22.71 7.73 -23.72
CA ILE A 25 23.59 8.45 -22.78
C ILE A 25 23.86 9.90 -23.25
N ILE A 26 24.03 10.13 -24.56
CA ILE A 26 24.26 11.48 -25.11
C ILE A 26 23.00 12.36 -24.98
N LYS A 27 21.80 11.80 -25.16
CA LYS A 27 20.53 12.53 -24.96
C LYS A 27 20.26 12.83 -23.49
N SER A 28 20.59 11.91 -22.58
CA SER A 28 20.43 12.08 -21.13
C SER A 28 21.42 13.09 -20.53
N ALA A 29 22.68 13.09 -21.00
CA ALA A 29 23.68 14.06 -20.57
C ALA A 29 23.36 15.50 -21.03
N SER A 30 22.72 15.64 -22.20
CA SER A 30 22.31 16.96 -22.73
C SER A 30 21.12 17.55 -21.95
N ALA A 31 20.23 16.71 -21.42
CA ALA A 31 19.10 17.13 -20.58
C ALA A 31 19.54 17.58 -19.16
N LEU A 32 20.55 16.93 -18.59
CA LEU A 32 21.13 17.30 -17.29
C LEU A 32 21.96 18.60 -17.33
N ALA A 33 22.64 18.88 -18.45
CA ALA A 33 23.40 20.13 -18.61
C ALA A 33 22.50 21.38 -18.73
N LEU A 34 21.27 21.23 -19.23
CA LEU A 34 20.28 22.31 -19.32
C LEU A 34 19.63 22.66 -17.97
N LEU A 35 19.61 21.72 -17.02
CA LEU A 35 19.12 21.93 -15.65
C LEU A 35 20.19 22.53 -14.71
N ALA A 36 21.48 22.38 -15.02
CA ALA A 36 22.59 22.91 -14.23
C ALA A 36 22.96 24.39 -14.51
N LEU A 37 22.36 25.03 -15.53
CA LEU A 37 22.69 26.40 -15.95
C LEU A 37 21.67 27.48 -15.50
N LYS A 38 20.66 27.13 -14.70
CA LYS A 38 19.72 28.10 -14.14
C LYS A 38 19.77 28.11 -12.62
N GLY A 39 20.74 28.86 -12.07
CA GLY A 39 20.67 29.26 -10.65
C GLY A 39 22.02 29.48 -9.96
N SER A 40 22.76 30.52 -10.35
CA SER A 40 23.56 31.26 -9.36
C SER A 40 24.06 32.58 -9.94
N THR A 41 23.41 33.66 -9.53
CA THR A 41 23.97 35.02 -9.60
C THR A 41 23.98 35.57 -8.18
N ALA A 42 25.14 35.47 -7.51
CA ALA A 42 25.43 36.26 -6.31
C ALA A 42 26.44 37.33 -6.72
N SER A 43 26.09 38.60 -6.48
CA SER A 43 26.99 39.74 -6.70
C SER A 43 27.92 39.94 -5.50
N PRO A 44 29.12 40.51 -5.70
CA PRO A 44 30.15 40.68 -4.69
C PRO A 44 30.03 42.02 -3.97
N ILE A 45 30.49 42.09 -2.72
CA ILE A 45 30.88 43.36 -2.09
C ILE A 45 32.27 43.18 -1.46
N ASP A 46 33.09 44.18 -1.75
CA ASP A 46 34.51 44.37 -1.55
C ASP A 46 35.03 44.45 -0.10
N THR A 47 36.28 43.98 0.03
CA THR A 47 37.48 44.46 0.75
C THR A 47 37.39 45.74 1.62
N GLU A 48 38.15 45.94 2.72
CA GLU A 48 39.60 45.73 2.98
C GLU A 48 39.93 45.90 4.52
N PRO A 49 41.19 45.95 5.03
CA PRO A 49 41.62 45.17 6.20
C PRO A 49 42.10 46.00 7.41
N ALA A 50 42.26 45.37 8.58
CA ALA A 50 43.16 45.90 9.62
C ALA A 50 43.60 44.78 10.57
N GLY A 51 44.92 44.61 10.68
CA GLY A 51 45.56 43.55 11.44
C GLY A 51 45.40 43.66 12.95
N LYS A 52 45.35 42.48 13.59
CA LYS A 52 45.83 42.22 14.95
C LYS A 52 46.42 40.82 14.97
N GLU A 53 47.57 40.67 15.63
CA GLU A 53 48.28 39.41 15.83
C GLU A 53 47.34 38.32 16.38
N PRO A 54 47.51 37.04 15.97
CA PRO A 54 46.68 35.97 16.48
C PRO A 54 47.01 35.71 17.95
N PRO A 55 46.00 35.49 18.82
CA PRO A 55 46.25 35.00 20.17
C PRO A 55 46.86 33.58 20.08
N PRO A 56 47.66 33.17 21.09
CA PRO A 56 48.22 31.82 21.12
C PRO A 56 47.07 30.80 21.05
N PRO A 57 47.29 29.64 20.39
CA PRO A 57 46.23 28.65 20.23
C PRO A 57 45.73 28.26 21.63
N PRO A 58 44.41 28.31 21.88
CA PRO A 58 43.88 27.78 23.13
C PRO A 58 44.31 26.32 23.21
N GLU A 59 44.79 25.95 24.40
CA GLU A 59 45.11 24.57 24.75
C GLU A 59 44.05 23.66 24.15
N GLN A 60 44.51 22.60 23.48
CA GLN A 60 43.68 21.48 23.07
C GLN A 60 43.01 20.93 24.34
N ASN A 61 41.87 21.52 24.71
CA ASN A 61 40.79 20.78 25.31
C ASN A 61 40.53 19.69 24.28
N GLN A 62 41.08 18.51 24.57
CA GLN A 62 40.50 17.26 24.15
C GLN A 62 39.05 17.32 24.61
N ASP A 63 38.20 17.91 23.76
CA ASP A 63 36.81 17.60 23.71
C ASP A 63 36.83 16.09 23.60
N LYS A 64 36.57 15.44 24.74
CA LYS A 64 36.10 14.08 24.76
C LYS A 64 34.90 14.15 23.83
N GLU A 65 35.08 13.78 22.56
CA GLU A 65 33.99 13.51 21.64
C GLU A 65 33.02 12.67 22.45
N ARG A 66 31.97 13.31 22.96
CA ARG A 66 30.87 12.62 23.58
C ARG A 66 30.33 11.82 22.42
N LYS A 67 30.72 10.55 22.31
CA LYS A 67 30.25 9.63 21.28
C LYS A 67 28.75 9.83 21.22
N LYS A 68 28.29 10.50 20.16
CA LYS A 68 26.88 10.83 19.96
C LYS A 68 26.17 9.48 20.02
N LYS A 69 25.19 9.32 20.91
CA LYS A 69 24.41 8.09 20.96
C LYS A 69 23.84 7.88 19.55
N PRO A 70 23.89 6.65 19.01
CA PRO A 70 23.38 6.40 17.67
C PRO A 70 21.91 6.77 17.62
N ASN A 71 21.50 7.38 16.53
CA ASN A 71 20.12 7.77 16.38
C ASN A 71 19.29 6.55 15.98
N THR A 72 18.41 6.12 16.87
CA THR A 72 17.54 4.95 16.66
C THR A 72 16.05 5.31 16.77
N LYS A 73 15.77 6.62 16.71
CA LYS A 73 14.41 7.16 16.68
C LYS A 73 13.65 6.63 15.47
N THR A 74 12.35 6.46 15.67
CA THR A 74 11.43 5.97 14.66
C THR A 74 10.41 7.05 14.32
N LEU A 75 10.17 7.24 13.03
CA LEU A 75 9.01 7.94 12.49
C LEU A 75 7.98 6.89 12.07
N VAL A 76 6.80 6.93 12.67
CA VAL A 76 5.62 6.21 12.18
C VAL A 76 4.79 7.22 11.41
N ILE A 77 4.49 6.91 10.16
CA ILE A 77 3.49 7.66 9.39
C ILE A 77 2.28 6.75 9.30
N ASP A 78 1.08 7.23 9.63
CA ASP A 78 -0.15 6.41 9.55
C ASP A 78 -1.36 7.17 8.99
N LEU A 79 -2.31 6.42 8.45
CA LEU A 79 -3.61 6.92 8.01
C LEU A 79 -4.51 7.18 9.21
N THR A 80 -5.30 8.25 9.16
CA THR A 80 -6.31 8.55 10.18
C THR A 80 -7.73 8.39 9.65
N PRO A 81 -8.72 8.25 10.56
CA PRO A 81 -10.14 8.40 10.22
C PRO A 81 -10.43 9.61 9.31
N ASP A 82 -9.81 10.75 9.60
CA ASP A 82 -10.06 12.02 8.91
C ASP A 82 -9.65 11.99 7.43
N THR A 83 -8.74 11.07 7.05
CA THR A 83 -8.36 10.86 5.64
C THR A 83 -9.57 10.56 4.77
N PHE A 84 -10.56 9.84 5.30
CA PHE A 84 -11.69 9.33 4.52
C PHE A 84 -12.99 10.12 4.72
N VAL A 85 -12.99 11.16 5.55
CA VAL A 85 -14.17 12.01 5.81
C VAL A 85 -14.24 13.20 4.85
N LYS A 86 -13.10 13.70 4.37
CA LYS A 86 -13.00 14.94 3.55
C LYS A 86 -12.83 14.66 2.05
N LEU A 87 -13.76 13.91 1.45
CA LEU A 87 -13.70 13.58 0.02
C LEU A 87 -14.32 14.64 -0.90
N GLU A 88 -14.88 15.73 -0.34
CA GLU A 88 -15.50 16.82 -1.09
C GLU A 88 -14.56 17.46 -2.13
N LYS A 89 -13.25 17.51 -1.84
CA LYS A 89 -12.23 18.04 -2.77
C LYS A 89 -12.13 17.23 -4.08
N TYR A 90 -12.69 16.03 -4.11
CA TYR A 90 -12.79 15.17 -5.29
C TYR A 90 -14.19 15.15 -5.92
N GLY A 91 -15.09 16.04 -5.50
CA GLY A 91 -16.47 16.06 -5.95
C GLY A 91 -17.32 14.91 -5.41
N LEU A 92 -16.84 14.23 -4.35
CA LEU A 92 -17.50 13.09 -3.72
C LEU A 92 -18.09 13.52 -2.39
N SER A 93 -19.40 13.32 -2.22
CA SER A 93 -20.12 13.65 -0.99
C SER A 93 -20.33 12.40 -0.16
N VAL A 94 -19.68 12.31 1.01
CA VAL A 94 -19.88 11.23 1.97
C VAL A 94 -20.91 11.68 3.00
N MET A 95 -21.94 10.87 3.25
CA MET A 95 -22.92 11.16 4.30
C MET A 95 -22.27 11.21 5.68
N THR A 96 -22.77 12.04 6.58
CA THR A 96 -22.31 12.01 7.98
C THR A 96 -22.62 10.66 8.62
N GLU A 97 -21.88 10.32 9.68
CA GLU A 97 -22.08 9.05 10.38
C GLU A 97 -23.48 8.93 10.98
N GLU A 98 -24.03 10.04 11.51
CA GLU A 98 -25.39 10.08 12.07
C GLU A 98 -26.45 9.84 10.99
N LYS A 99 -26.29 10.47 9.83
CA LYS A 99 -27.21 10.29 8.70
C LYS A 99 -27.14 8.87 8.18
N LEU A 100 -25.94 8.31 8.05
CA LEU A 100 -25.75 6.93 7.64
C LEU A 100 -26.39 5.98 8.66
N ALA A 101 -26.09 6.11 9.96
CA ALA A 101 -26.67 5.28 11.01
C ALA A 101 -28.21 5.31 11.02
N GLN A 102 -28.81 6.49 10.81
CA GLN A 102 -30.25 6.63 10.68
C GLN A 102 -30.82 5.85 9.49
N LEU A 103 -30.16 5.89 8.33
CA LEU A 103 -30.57 5.13 7.14
C LEU A 103 -30.37 3.61 7.32
N LEU A 104 -29.31 3.22 8.04
CA LEU A 104 -29.01 1.83 8.38
C LEU A 104 -29.93 1.27 9.48
N GLY A 105 -30.73 2.11 10.14
CA GLY A 105 -31.57 1.72 11.27
C GLY A 105 -30.76 1.31 12.50
N THR A 106 -29.58 1.89 12.70
CA THR A 106 -28.71 1.64 13.87
C THR A 106 -28.36 2.94 14.62
N ASN A 107 -27.60 2.81 15.71
CA ASN A 107 -27.10 3.91 16.51
C ASN A 107 -25.64 4.23 16.17
N THR A 108 -25.23 5.47 16.44
CA THR A 108 -23.82 5.87 16.44
C THR A 108 -23.13 5.51 17.77
N PRO A 109 -21.82 5.18 17.78
CA PRO A 109 -20.93 5.08 16.62
C PRO A 109 -21.17 3.81 15.81
N LEU A 110 -20.96 3.89 14.49
CA LEU A 110 -21.08 2.75 13.58
C LEU A 110 -19.95 1.74 13.79
N THR A 111 -20.29 0.47 13.62
CA THR A 111 -19.35 -0.65 13.61
C THR A 111 -19.20 -1.24 12.21
N ILE A 112 -18.06 -1.90 11.95
CA ILE A 112 -17.84 -2.63 10.69
C ILE A 112 -18.95 -3.65 10.43
N ASP A 113 -19.43 -4.33 11.47
CA ASP A 113 -20.48 -5.34 11.35
C ASP A 113 -21.84 -4.74 10.99
N GLU A 114 -22.13 -3.50 11.40
CA GLU A 114 -23.34 -2.79 10.98
C GLU A 114 -23.25 -2.36 9.52
N LEU A 115 -22.10 -1.83 9.08
CA LEU A 115 -21.88 -1.48 7.68
C LEU A 115 -22.04 -2.69 6.74
N ARG A 116 -21.64 -3.89 7.18
CA ARG A 116 -21.75 -5.14 6.39
C ARG A 116 -23.17 -5.68 6.26
N LYS A 117 -24.09 -5.30 7.15
CA LYS A 117 -25.46 -5.83 7.16
C LYS A 117 -26.38 -5.13 6.17
N TYR A 118 -25.96 -4.01 5.62
CA TYR A 118 -26.80 -3.18 4.80
C TYR A 118 -26.37 -3.21 3.33
N VAL A 119 -27.34 -3.42 2.45
CA VAL A 119 -27.11 -3.40 1.01
C VAL A 119 -27.48 -2.00 0.48
N PRO A 120 -26.50 -1.17 0.10
CA PRO A 120 -26.76 0.16 -0.41
C PRO A 120 -27.41 0.10 -1.81
N ASP A 121 -28.52 0.82 -1.95
CA ASP A 121 -29.39 0.83 -3.14
C ASP A 121 -29.02 1.90 -4.18
N ASP A 122 -28.16 2.86 -3.83
CA ASP A 122 -27.64 3.89 -4.73
C ASP A 122 -26.11 4.10 -4.59
N GLU A 123 -25.52 4.84 -5.55
CA GLU A 123 -24.07 5.09 -5.64
C GLU A 123 -23.53 5.97 -4.49
N ASP A 124 -24.30 6.96 -4.05
CA ASP A 124 -23.90 7.88 -2.97
C ASP A 124 -23.83 7.14 -1.62
N LEU A 125 -24.76 6.21 -1.42
CA LEU A 125 -24.80 5.34 -0.25
C LEU A 125 -23.74 4.25 -0.32
N GLN A 126 -23.46 3.68 -1.50
CA GLN A 126 -22.33 2.78 -1.72
C GLN A 126 -20.99 3.45 -1.36
N LEU A 127 -20.77 4.68 -1.84
CA LEU A 127 -19.63 5.51 -1.48
C LEU A 127 -19.55 5.76 0.02
N SER A 128 -20.67 6.15 0.63
CA SER A 128 -20.71 6.45 2.06
C SER A 128 -20.36 5.23 2.91
N VAL A 129 -20.95 4.06 2.62
CA VAL A 129 -20.64 2.81 3.30
C VAL A 129 -19.16 2.45 3.17
N ALA A 130 -18.58 2.58 1.97
CA ALA A 130 -17.16 2.28 1.75
C ALA A 130 -16.21 3.26 2.46
N ALA A 131 -16.51 4.56 2.43
CA ALA A 131 -15.71 5.59 3.10
C ALA A 131 -15.73 5.42 4.63
N HIS A 132 -16.90 5.17 5.22
CA HIS A 132 -17.01 4.87 6.65
C HIS A 132 -16.35 3.55 7.02
N PHE A 133 -16.39 2.54 6.15
CA PHE A 133 -15.66 1.29 6.36
C PHE A 133 -14.14 1.52 6.42
N LEU A 134 -13.58 2.30 5.49
CA LEU A 134 -12.16 2.70 5.51
C LEU A 134 -11.82 3.46 6.80
N ARG A 135 -12.66 4.42 7.18
CA ARG A 135 -12.50 5.19 8.42
C ARG A 135 -12.40 4.28 9.64
N LEU A 136 -13.32 3.33 9.80
CA LEU A 136 -13.33 2.39 10.92
C LEU A 136 -12.14 1.41 10.88
N MET A 137 -11.74 0.96 9.68
CA MET A 137 -10.58 0.07 9.50
C MET A 137 -9.27 0.71 9.97
N TYR A 138 -9.12 2.03 9.76
CA TYR A 138 -7.90 2.77 10.13
C TYR A 138 -8.02 3.52 11.47
N GLN A 139 -9.16 3.45 12.17
CA GLN A 139 -9.41 4.23 13.38
C GLN A 139 -8.40 3.98 14.50
N ASP A 140 -8.05 2.71 14.73
CA ASP A 140 -7.11 2.32 15.79
C ASP A 140 -5.79 1.78 15.20
N HIS A 141 -5.53 2.00 13.90
CA HIS A 141 -4.41 1.35 13.23
C HIS A 141 -3.07 1.85 13.77
N ALA A 142 -2.89 3.16 13.89
CA ALA A 142 -1.67 3.78 14.44
C ALA A 142 -1.41 3.35 15.89
N ASP A 143 -2.46 3.25 16.69
CA ASP A 143 -2.38 2.80 18.08
C ASP A 143 -1.93 1.33 18.15
N LYS A 144 -2.47 0.46 17.30
CA LYS A 144 -2.06 -0.96 17.22
C LYS A 144 -0.64 -1.14 16.69
N VAL A 145 -0.20 -0.29 15.75
CA VAL A 145 1.20 -0.24 15.30
C VAL A 145 2.12 0.15 16.45
N THR A 146 1.74 1.16 17.23
CA THR A 146 2.48 1.61 18.42
C THR A 146 2.52 0.53 19.50
N GLU A 147 1.38 -0.08 19.81
CA GLU A 147 1.25 -1.20 20.74
C GLU A 147 2.16 -2.38 20.34
N SER A 148 2.28 -2.64 19.02
CA SER A 148 3.18 -3.68 18.51
C SER A 148 4.65 -3.37 18.81
N MET A 149 5.09 -2.12 18.62
CA MET A 149 6.45 -1.68 18.98
C MET A 149 6.70 -1.75 20.49
N GLU A 150 5.72 -1.33 21.30
CA GLU A 150 5.79 -1.38 22.77
C GLU A 150 5.96 -2.82 23.27
N LYS A 151 5.11 -3.72 22.80
CA LYS A 151 5.13 -5.14 23.16
C LYS A 151 6.46 -5.79 22.77
N THR A 152 6.96 -5.50 21.57
CA THR A 152 8.28 -6.00 21.12
C THR A 152 9.41 -5.43 21.95
N SER A 153 9.42 -4.12 22.25
CA SER A 153 10.44 -3.49 23.09
C SER A 153 10.50 -4.11 24.48
N LYS A 154 9.33 -4.29 25.11
CA LYS A 154 9.18 -4.92 26.42
C LYS A 154 9.65 -6.37 26.40
N TYR A 155 9.28 -7.13 25.38
CA TYR A 155 9.74 -8.52 25.22
C TYR A 155 11.27 -8.61 25.10
N LEU A 156 11.89 -7.68 24.36
CA LEU A 156 13.34 -7.57 24.20
C LEU A 156 14.04 -6.91 25.41
N GLY A 157 13.30 -6.60 26.48
CA GLY A 157 13.84 -6.04 27.73
C GLY A 157 14.45 -4.66 27.56
N ARG A 158 13.80 -3.78 26.80
CA ARG A 158 14.13 -2.34 26.68
C ARG A 158 12.91 -1.53 27.10
N GLU A 159 13.15 -0.38 27.72
CA GLU A 159 12.11 0.64 27.87
C GLU A 159 11.70 1.14 26.48
N PHE A 160 10.40 1.23 26.24
CA PHE A 160 9.91 1.73 24.96
C PHE A 160 10.26 3.21 24.82
N GLU A 161 10.90 3.55 23.72
CA GLU A 161 11.12 4.94 23.33
C GLU A 161 10.00 5.31 22.37
N GLU A 162 9.16 6.26 22.79
CA GLU A 162 7.99 6.68 22.03
C GLU A 162 8.41 7.11 20.63
N ALA A 163 7.74 6.57 19.62
CA ALA A 163 7.99 6.93 18.23
C ALA A 163 7.41 8.32 17.94
N GLN A 164 8.04 9.06 17.03
CA GLN A 164 7.38 10.22 16.43
C GLN A 164 6.29 9.69 15.51
N THR A 165 5.03 9.90 15.87
CA THR A 165 3.88 9.48 15.07
C THR A 165 3.32 10.68 14.31
N GLU A 166 3.34 10.60 12.99
CA GLU A 166 2.72 11.58 12.09
C GLU A 166 1.44 11.01 11.50
N HIS A 167 0.37 11.76 11.66
CA HIS A 167 -0.97 11.38 11.24
C HIS A 167 -1.31 12.04 9.91
N LEU A 168 -1.51 11.23 8.88
CA LEU A 168 -1.94 11.73 7.58
C LEU A 168 -3.38 12.21 7.66
N SER A 169 -3.61 13.41 7.12
CA SER A 169 -4.94 14.01 7.01
C SER A 169 -5.50 13.80 5.59
N GLY A 170 -6.78 14.17 5.37
CA GLY A 170 -7.41 14.09 4.05
C GLY A 170 -6.72 14.89 2.94
N ASP A 171 -5.89 15.89 3.28
CA ASP A 171 -5.06 16.61 2.31
C ASP A 171 -3.91 15.77 1.75
N SER A 172 -3.48 14.72 2.45
CA SER A 172 -2.46 13.75 2.00
C SER A 172 -2.92 12.84 0.87
N LEU A 173 -4.22 12.83 0.53
CA LEU A 173 -4.69 12.14 -0.67
C LEU A 173 -4.28 12.93 -1.93
N GLN A 174 -3.63 12.26 -2.88
CA GLN A 174 -3.37 12.77 -4.24
C GLN A 174 -4.58 12.53 -5.13
N SER A 175 -5.07 11.29 -5.17
CA SER A 175 -6.23 10.92 -5.96
C SER A 175 -7.18 10.03 -5.16
N PHE A 176 -8.46 10.20 -5.48
CA PHE A 176 -9.53 9.33 -5.02
C PHE A 176 -10.47 9.11 -6.20
N SER A 177 -10.76 7.86 -6.53
CA SER A 177 -11.63 7.52 -7.65
C SER A 177 -12.62 6.43 -7.26
N SER A 178 -13.86 6.60 -7.70
CA SER A 178 -14.86 5.54 -7.73
C SER A 178 -14.88 4.92 -9.12
N GLU A 179 -14.73 3.60 -9.21
CA GLU A 179 -14.89 2.82 -10.43
C GLU A 179 -15.79 1.61 -10.14
N ARG A 180 -16.10 0.82 -11.17
CA ARG A 180 -16.75 -0.49 -11.01
C ARG A 180 -15.82 -1.59 -11.48
N ASP A 181 -15.81 -2.72 -10.77
CA ASP A 181 -15.12 -3.92 -11.25
C ASP A 181 -15.87 -4.56 -12.43
N ASP A 182 -15.32 -5.67 -12.96
CA ASP A 182 -15.90 -6.43 -14.07
C ASP A 182 -17.28 -7.04 -13.75
N LYS A 183 -17.63 -7.15 -12.47
CA LYS A 183 -18.93 -7.60 -11.97
C LYS A 183 -19.87 -6.43 -11.64
N GLY A 184 -19.45 -5.19 -11.87
CA GLY A 184 -20.22 -3.99 -11.58
C GLY A 184 -20.18 -3.56 -10.11
N ASN A 185 -19.33 -4.14 -9.26
CA ASN A 185 -19.19 -3.75 -7.86
C ASN A 185 -18.45 -2.41 -7.73
N PRO A 186 -18.88 -1.48 -6.86
CA PRO A 186 -18.15 -0.27 -6.56
C PRO A 186 -16.76 -0.56 -5.99
N VAL A 187 -15.74 0.07 -6.56
CA VAL A 187 -14.35 0.03 -6.09
C VAL A 187 -13.88 1.45 -5.87
N PHE A 188 -13.47 1.74 -4.64
CA PHE A 188 -12.92 3.03 -4.25
C PHE A 188 -11.42 2.91 -4.15
N ARG A 189 -10.69 3.57 -5.06
CA ARG A 189 -9.23 3.61 -5.05
C ARG A 189 -8.75 4.94 -4.52
N PHE A 190 -7.70 4.89 -3.70
CA PHE A 190 -7.02 6.08 -3.23
C PHE A 190 -5.51 5.95 -3.42
N ARG A 191 -4.85 7.08 -3.63
CA ARG A 191 -3.39 7.20 -3.65
C ARG A 191 -2.98 8.40 -2.81
N LEU A 192 -1.96 8.21 -2.01
CA LEU A 192 -1.38 9.26 -1.17
C LEU A 192 -0.39 10.10 -1.98
N ASP A 193 -0.25 11.37 -1.62
CA ASP A 193 0.65 12.31 -2.27
C ASP A 193 2.10 12.09 -1.80
N PRO A 194 3.00 11.63 -2.69
CA PRO A 194 4.39 11.40 -2.34
C PRO A 194 5.09 12.68 -1.86
N GLU A 195 4.73 13.86 -2.36
CA GLU A 195 5.39 15.11 -1.92
C GLU A 195 5.01 15.47 -0.48
N LYS A 196 3.77 15.17 -0.06
CA LYS A 196 3.34 15.33 1.33
C LYS A 196 4.05 14.37 2.27
N LEU A 197 4.22 13.12 1.85
CA LEU A 197 4.98 12.13 2.60
C LEU A 197 6.46 12.55 2.72
N LYS A 198 7.04 13.05 1.63
CA LYS A 198 8.41 13.55 1.60
C LYS A 198 8.62 14.74 2.55
N GLU A 199 7.67 15.68 2.60
CA GLU A 199 7.69 16.81 3.54
C GLU A 199 7.74 16.32 5.00
N LEU A 200 6.84 15.41 5.38
CA LEU A 200 6.78 14.84 6.74
C LEU A 200 8.06 14.09 7.11
N ILE A 201 8.59 13.26 6.20
CA ILE A 201 9.83 12.51 6.42
C ILE A 201 11.02 13.47 6.60
N GLY A 202 11.08 14.53 5.79
CA GLY A 202 12.17 15.51 5.82
C GLY A 202 12.17 16.39 7.07
N GLN A 203 11.03 16.56 7.74
CA GLN A 203 10.92 17.30 9.00
C GLN A 203 11.35 16.47 10.22
N SER A 204 11.35 15.14 10.11
CA SER A 204 11.71 14.24 11.21
C SER A 204 13.21 13.99 11.29
N ASP A 205 13.76 14.00 12.51
CA ASP A 205 15.12 13.56 12.78
C ASP A 205 15.26 12.04 12.93
N ALA A 206 14.20 11.25 12.74
CA ALA A 206 14.23 9.80 12.88
C ALA A 206 15.10 9.11 11.82
N THR A 207 15.81 8.05 12.23
CA THR A 207 16.60 7.20 11.33
C THR A 207 15.74 6.12 10.70
N PHE A 208 14.81 5.55 11.46
CA PHE A 208 13.90 4.52 10.97
C PHE A 208 12.57 5.15 10.56
N VAL A 209 12.07 4.79 9.38
CA VAL A 209 10.73 5.14 8.91
C VAL A 209 9.92 3.87 8.81
N ASN A 210 8.79 3.82 9.52
CA ASN A 210 7.88 2.69 9.52
C ASN A 210 6.61 3.04 8.72
N LEU A 211 6.44 2.36 7.58
CA LEU A 211 5.25 2.46 6.73
C LEU A 211 4.45 1.15 6.83
N SER A 212 3.51 1.10 7.77
CA SER A 212 2.64 -0.06 8.00
C SER A 212 1.46 -0.17 7.02
N TRP A 213 1.43 0.66 5.97
CA TRP A 213 0.41 0.73 4.94
C TRP A 213 1.06 0.97 3.56
N GLN A 214 0.31 0.76 2.48
CA GLN A 214 0.76 1.04 1.11
C GLN A 214 0.31 2.43 0.63
N THR A 215 1.14 3.09 -0.18
CA THR A 215 0.87 4.42 -0.76
C THR A 215 -0.36 4.48 -1.66
N ILE A 216 -0.84 3.31 -2.09
CA ILE A 216 -2.06 3.11 -2.85
C ILE A 216 -2.93 2.13 -2.07
N GLY A 217 -4.25 2.30 -2.06
CA GLY A 217 -5.16 1.32 -1.49
C GLY A 217 -6.50 1.32 -2.21
N LYS A 218 -7.28 0.25 -2.03
CA LYS A 218 -8.66 0.24 -2.53
C LYS A 218 -9.61 -0.54 -1.63
N VAL A 219 -10.88 -0.19 -1.67
CA VAL A 219 -11.97 -0.96 -1.06
C VAL A 219 -12.99 -1.31 -2.12
N THR A 220 -13.37 -2.57 -2.18
CA THR A 220 -14.46 -3.06 -3.03
C THR A 220 -15.68 -3.33 -2.16
N VAL A 221 -16.83 -2.80 -2.58
CA VAL A 221 -18.16 -3.15 -2.04
C VAL A 221 -18.70 -4.27 -2.91
N GLU A 222 -18.36 -5.53 -2.61
CA GLU A 222 -18.82 -6.68 -3.40
C GLU A 222 -20.29 -6.94 -3.08
N MET A 223 -21.16 -6.82 -4.09
CA MET A 223 -22.58 -7.06 -3.98
C MET A 223 -22.91 -8.48 -4.44
N PHE A 224 -23.55 -9.26 -3.58
CA PHE A 224 -24.01 -10.61 -3.90
C PHE A 224 -25.46 -10.56 -4.32
N TYR A 225 -25.67 -10.80 -5.61
CA TYR A 225 -26.97 -10.83 -6.24
C TYR A 225 -27.58 -12.21 -6.11
N SER A 226 -28.74 -12.29 -5.46
CA SER A 226 -29.51 -13.51 -5.36
C SER A 226 -30.82 -13.24 -6.11
N ASP A 227 -30.83 -13.81 -7.31
CA ASP A 227 -31.90 -13.77 -8.29
C ASP A 227 -32.21 -12.45 -9.02
N VAL A 228 -32.51 -12.66 -10.30
CA VAL A 228 -33.13 -11.67 -11.16
C VAL A 228 -34.56 -11.44 -10.66
N VAL A 229 -34.83 -10.25 -10.11
CA VAL A 229 -36.19 -9.77 -9.95
C VAL A 229 -36.70 -9.37 -11.32
N VAL A 230 -37.40 -10.32 -11.93
CA VAL A 230 -38.27 -10.04 -13.06
C VAL A 230 -39.39 -9.17 -12.51
N ASN A 231 -39.63 -8.01 -13.10
CA ASN A 231 -40.82 -7.21 -12.80
C ASN A 231 -42.06 -8.14 -12.81
N GLU A 232 -42.80 -8.25 -11.71
CA GLU A 232 -43.94 -9.17 -11.57
C GLU A 232 -45.02 -8.92 -12.65
N ASP A 233 -45.09 -7.69 -13.18
CA ASP A 233 -46.01 -7.30 -14.25
C ASP A 233 -45.50 -7.65 -15.66
N ALA A 234 -44.23 -8.07 -15.79
CA ALA A 234 -43.66 -8.47 -17.08
C ALA A 234 -44.05 -9.92 -17.41
N ILE A 235 -44.69 -10.11 -18.56
CA ILE A 235 -44.99 -11.43 -19.10
C ILE A 235 -43.68 -12.19 -19.29
N ASN A 236 -43.50 -13.32 -18.58
CA ASN A 236 -42.37 -14.22 -18.77
C ASN A 236 -42.59 -15.09 -20.03
N PRO A 237 -41.88 -14.82 -21.15
CA PRO A 237 -42.14 -15.52 -22.41
C PRO A 237 -41.79 -17.01 -22.34
N MET A 238 -40.92 -17.41 -21.40
CA MET A 238 -40.55 -18.82 -21.16
C MET A 238 -41.69 -19.66 -20.58
N ARG A 239 -42.78 -19.04 -20.11
CA ARG A 239 -43.97 -19.72 -19.57
C ARG A 239 -45.13 -19.78 -20.56
N LEU A 240 -44.96 -19.28 -21.78
CA LEU A 240 -46.02 -19.29 -22.80
C LEU A 240 -46.11 -20.66 -23.48
N ASN A 241 -47.33 -21.16 -23.65
CA ASN A 241 -47.56 -22.40 -24.39
C ASN A 241 -47.42 -22.15 -25.89
N LYS A 242 -46.82 -23.12 -26.61
CA LYS A 242 -46.73 -23.10 -28.07
C LYS A 242 -47.87 -23.94 -28.68
N GLU A 243 -48.69 -23.32 -29.53
CA GLU A 243 -49.76 -23.96 -30.29
C GLU A 243 -49.47 -23.79 -31.79
N GLY A 244 -48.97 -24.85 -32.44
CA GLY A 244 -48.49 -24.76 -33.82
C GLY A 244 -47.31 -23.79 -33.94
N ASP A 245 -47.42 -22.80 -34.82
CA ASP A 245 -46.37 -21.80 -35.08
C ASP A 245 -46.50 -20.52 -34.24
N LYS A 246 -47.40 -20.51 -33.25
CA LYS A 246 -47.69 -19.33 -32.41
C LYS A 246 -47.55 -19.64 -30.93
N TYR A 247 -47.23 -18.63 -30.14
CA TYR A 247 -47.22 -18.68 -28.68
C TYR A 247 -48.49 -18.04 -28.13
N VAL A 248 -49.03 -18.58 -27.04
CA VAL A 248 -50.29 -18.11 -26.44
C VAL A 248 -49.99 -17.32 -25.17
N LEU A 249 -50.44 -16.06 -25.15
CA LEU A 249 -50.36 -15.17 -23.98
C LEU A 249 -51.37 -15.57 -22.89
N PRO A 250 -51.19 -15.15 -21.63
CA PRO A 250 -52.12 -15.44 -20.54
C PRO A 250 -53.55 -14.91 -20.78
N ASP A 251 -53.70 -13.88 -21.60
CA ASP A 251 -55.01 -13.32 -22.02
C ASP A 251 -55.64 -14.05 -23.22
N GLY A 252 -55.01 -15.15 -23.69
CA GLY A 252 -55.48 -15.97 -24.80
C GLY A 252 -55.08 -15.47 -26.20
N ARG A 253 -54.39 -14.33 -26.32
CA ARG A 253 -53.89 -13.85 -27.62
C ARG A 253 -52.75 -14.71 -28.14
N ARG A 254 -52.73 -14.93 -29.46
CA ARG A 254 -51.69 -15.71 -30.15
C ARG A 254 -50.67 -14.80 -30.81
N ILE A 255 -49.41 -14.92 -30.42
CA ILE A 255 -48.28 -14.14 -30.94
C ILE A 255 -47.36 -15.00 -31.81
N THR A 256 -46.64 -14.37 -32.72
CA THR A 256 -45.63 -15.00 -33.58
C THR A 256 -44.32 -15.26 -32.83
N GLU A 257 -43.41 -16.05 -33.42
CA GLU A 257 -42.06 -16.24 -32.87
C GLU A 257 -41.25 -14.94 -32.82
N GLY A 258 -41.42 -14.04 -33.80
CA GLY A 258 -40.77 -12.72 -33.79
C GLY A 258 -41.23 -11.85 -32.62
N GLU A 259 -42.53 -11.86 -32.32
CA GLU A 259 -43.09 -11.16 -31.16
C GLU A 259 -42.66 -11.81 -29.84
N TRP A 260 -42.57 -13.15 -29.79
CA TRP A 260 -42.03 -13.86 -28.64
C TRP A 260 -40.57 -13.49 -28.38
N LYS A 261 -39.72 -13.42 -29.41
CA LYS A 261 -38.30 -13.01 -29.28
C LYS A 261 -38.19 -11.58 -28.77
N ARG A 262 -38.99 -10.65 -29.33
CA ARG A 262 -39.03 -9.27 -28.85
C ARG A 262 -39.44 -9.18 -27.37
N LEU A 263 -40.47 -9.93 -26.96
CA LEU A 263 -40.88 -9.99 -25.56
C LEU A 263 -39.81 -10.65 -24.68
N PHE A 264 -39.08 -11.64 -25.20
CA PHE A 264 -37.97 -12.27 -24.48
C PHE A 264 -36.82 -11.29 -24.28
N ASP A 265 -36.47 -10.52 -25.31
CA ASP A 265 -35.44 -9.48 -25.21
C ASP A 265 -35.87 -8.35 -24.27
N GLU A 266 -37.12 -7.89 -24.35
CA GLU A 266 -37.71 -6.93 -23.40
C GLU A 266 -37.75 -7.48 -21.97
N TYR A 267 -38.00 -8.77 -21.81
CA TYR A 267 -37.98 -9.45 -20.52
C TYR A 267 -36.55 -9.56 -19.95
N GLN A 268 -35.57 -9.92 -20.77
CA GLN A 268 -34.16 -10.00 -20.38
C GLN A 268 -33.59 -8.63 -20.02
N THR A 269 -34.04 -7.56 -20.68
CA THR A 269 -33.63 -6.18 -20.41
C THR A 269 -34.31 -5.55 -19.19
N ARG A 270 -35.47 -6.08 -18.74
CA ARG A 270 -36.19 -5.64 -17.53
C ARG A 270 -35.85 -6.44 -16.26
N LYS A 271 -34.82 -7.27 -16.33
CA LYS A 271 -34.28 -8.01 -15.19
C LYS A 271 -33.61 -7.05 -14.21
N ILE A 272 -34.28 -6.76 -13.09
CA ILE A 272 -33.67 -6.00 -12.00
C ILE A 272 -32.91 -7.01 -11.14
N VAL A 273 -31.60 -6.97 -11.15
CA VAL A 273 -30.79 -7.80 -10.26
C VAL A 273 -30.69 -7.06 -8.92
N ARG A 274 -31.28 -7.59 -7.85
CA ARG A 274 -31.15 -7.04 -6.50
C ARG A 274 -30.05 -7.75 -5.74
N ALA A 275 -29.24 -7.00 -5.02
CA ALA A 275 -28.24 -7.55 -4.13
C ALA A 275 -28.92 -7.91 -2.80
N ASP A 276 -28.66 -9.12 -2.31
CA ASP A 276 -29.24 -9.61 -1.05
C ASP A 276 -28.27 -9.50 0.12
N SER A 277 -26.99 -9.36 -0.19
CA SER A 277 -25.94 -9.09 0.80
C SER A 277 -24.76 -8.38 0.16
N ILE A 278 -23.94 -7.74 0.99
CA ILE A 278 -22.66 -7.19 0.56
C ILE A 278 -21.50 -7.83 1.33
N THR A 279 -20.32 -7.76 0.76
CA THR A 279 -19.06 -7.91 1.49
C THR A 279 -18.18 -6.70 1.21
N LEU A 280 -17.74 -6.05 2.29
CA LEU A 280 -16.77 -4.96 2.23
C LEU A 280 -15.36 -5.55 2.29
N LYS A 281 -14.63 -5.46 1.19
CA LYS A 281 -13.30 -6.04 1.03
C LYS A 281 -12.26 -4.94 0.86
N PRO A 282 -11.41 -4.68 1.86
CA PRO A 282 -10.20 -3.92 1.63
C PRO A 282 -9.27 -4.77 0.76
N HIS A 283 -8.81 -4.21 -0.34
CA HIS A 283 -7.75 -4.83 -1.11
C HIS A 283 -6.46 -4.09 -0.86
N ASP A 284 -5.47 -4.88 -0.48
CA ASP A 284 -4.09 -4.48 -0.47
C ASP A 284 -3.67 -3.96 -1.85
N ALA A 285 -2.88 -2.90 -1.89
CA ALA A 285 -2.34 -2.34 -3.13
C ALA A 285 -1.55 -3.39 -3.93
N TYR A 286 -0.98 -4.37 -3.24
CA TYR A 286 -0.09 -5.36 -3.83
C TYR A 286 -0.83 -6.61 -4.35
N ALA A 287 -2.17 -6.57 -4.40
CA ALA A 287 -2.99 -7.63 -4.97
C ALA A 287 -2.95 -7.68 -6.51
N ASN A 288 -2.42 -6.65 -7.19
CA ASN A 288 -2.23 -6.58 -8.65
C ASN A 288 -0.82 -6.07 -8.94
N GLU A 289 -0.14 -6.66 -9.94
CA GLU A 289 1.20 -6.29 -10.40
C GLU A 289 1.36 -4.79 -10.66
N GLU A 290 0.43 -4.16 -11.38
CA GLU A 290 0.57 -2.74 -11.75
C GLU A 290 0.41 -1.82 -10.54
N THR A 291 -0.54 -2.11 -9.64
CA THR A 291 -0.70 -1.32 -8.41
C THR A 291 0.43 -1.61 -7.40
N ALA A 292 1.01 -2.81 -7.42
CA ALA A 292 2.22 -3.14 -6.67
C ALA A 292 3.42 -2.33 -7.15
N TYR A 293 3.64 -2.32 -8.47
CA TYR A 293 4.71 -1.52 -9.08
C TYR A 293 4.54 -0.03 -8.78
N GLN A 294 3.35 0.53 -8.97
CA GLN A 294 3.10 1.95 -8.67
C GLN A 294 3.31 2.28 -7.19
N GLY A 295 2.78 1.45 -6.28
CA GLY A 295 2.92 1.65 -4.85
C GLY A 295 4.38 1.60 -4.39
N LEU A 296 5.13 0.57 -4.82
CA LEU A 296 6.56 0.44 -4.52
C LEU A 296 7.40 1.51 -5.19
N ARG A 297 7.03 1.97 -6.39
CA ARG A 297 7.70 3.08 -7.06
C ARG A 297 7.59 4.37 -6.26
N ASP A 298 6.41 4.67 -5.70
CA ASP A 298 6.23 5.85 -4.86
C ASP A 298 7.10 5.77 -3.59
N ILE A 299 7.12 4.61 -2.93
CA ILE A 299 7.99 4.37 -1.76
C ILE A 299 9.47 4.50 -2.15
N THR A 300 9.85 4.00 -3.32
CA THR A 300 11.21 4.07 -3.86
C THR A 300 11.64 5.51 -4.11
N VAL A 301 10.76 6.36 -4.64
CA VAL A 301 11.00 7.81 -4.80
C VAL A 301 11.22 8.47 -3.44
N LEU A 302 10.42 8.12 -2.42
CA LEU A 302 10.62 8.63 -1.06
C LEU A 302 11.96 8.18 -0.48
N ALA A 303 12.28 6.89 -0.60
CA ALA A 303 13.46 6.33 0.01
C ALA A 303 14.76 6.85 -0.63
N ASN A 304 14.77 7.05 -1.94
CA ASN A 304 15.88 7.67 -2.67
C ASN A 304 16.07 9.16 -2.31
N ALA A 305 15.03 9.86 -1.83
CA ALA A 305 15.16 11.23 -1.36
C ALA A 305 15.83 11.33 0.02
N PHE A 306 15.85 10.23 0.79
CA PHE A 306 16.41 10.15 2.14
C PHE A 306 17.29 8.91 2.32
N PRO A 307 18.44 8.83 1.62
CA PRO A 307 19.32 7.65 1.64
C PRO A 307 19.89 7.33 3.03
N GLU A 308 19.90 8.31 3.94
CA GLU A 308 20.31 8.15 5.34
C GLU A 308 19.27 7.48 6.24
N LYS A 309 18.00 7.43 5.79
CA LYS A 309 16.90 6.81 6.53
C LYS A 309 16.69 5.38 6.06
N ILE A 310 16.17 4.52 6.95
CA ILE A 310 15.88 3.11 6.69
C ILE A 310 14.38 2.90 6.73
N PHE A 311 13.82 2.46 5.61
CA PHE A 311 12.38 2.30 5.40
C PHE A 311 11.97 0.86 5.62
N PHE A 312 11.19 0.62 6.67
CA PHE A 312 10.48 -0.65 6.88
C PHE A 312 9.08 -0.50 6.31
N ILE A 313 8.72 -1.36 5.34
CA ILE A 313 7.43 -1.28 4.65
C ILE A 313 6.66 -2.60 4.76
N ALA A 314 5.34 -2.52 4.94
CA ALA A 314 4.49 -3.71 4.93
C ALA A 314 4.44 -4.33 3.53
N ALA A 315 4.74 -5.63 3.41
CA ALA A 315 4.73 -6.37 2.14
C ALA A 315 3.32 -6.83 1.69
N GLY A 316 2.30 -6.50 2.46
CA GLY A 316 0.89 -6.67 2.13
C GLY A 316 0.23 -7.94 2.68
N ASN A 317 -1.08 -7.84 2.90
CA ASN A 317 -1.92 -8.91 3.46
C ASN A 317 -2.77 -9.60 2.39
N PRO A 318 -2.96 -10.93 2.46
CA PRO A 318 -3.89 -11.63 1.57
C PRO A 318 -5.30 -11.08 1.71
N VAL A 319 -5.88 -10.72 0.55
CA VAL A 319 -7.29 -10.31 0.47
C VAL A 319 -8.19 -11.55 0.54
N HIS A 320 -7.68 -12.71 0.10
CA HIS A 320 -8.28 -14.06 0.18
C HIS A 320 -7.18 -15.13 0.35
N TRP A 321 -7.52 -16.31 0.86
CA TRP A 321 -6.57 -17.42 1.11
C TRP A 321 -5.72 -17.83 -0.11
N ASN A 322 -6.16 -17.51 -1.34
CA ASN A 322 -5.50 -17.93 -2.58
C ASN A 322 -4.76 -16.79 -3.32
N ALA A 323 -4.85 -15.53 -2.85
CA ALA A 323 -4.21 -14.39 -3.49
C ALA A 323 -3.28 -13.71 -2.48
N ILE A 324 -2.11 -14.32 -2.27
CA ILE A 324 -1.03 -13.72 -1.47
C ILE A 324 -0.46 -12.56 -2.29
N PRO A 325 -0.42 -11.32 -1.76
CA PRO A 325 0.18 -10.20 -2.47
C PRO A 325 1.63 -10.54 -2.79
N ASN A 326 2.05 -10.22 -4.02
CA ASN A 326 3.38 -10.54 -4.51
C ASN A 326 4.07 -9.28 -4.99
N ILE A 327 5.04 -8.82 -4.22
CA ILE A 327 5.85 -7.65 -4.56
C ILE A 327 7.12 -8.01 -5.33
N SER A 328 7.44 -9.29 -5.51
CA SER A 328 8.69 -9.72 -6.17
C SER A 328 8.84 -9.15 -7.58
N GLU A 329 7.80 -9.25 -8.41
CA GLU A 329 7.85 -8.80 -9.81
C GLU A 329 8.01 -7.27 -9.89
N ALA A 330 7.32 -6.54 -9.01
CA ALA A 330 7.45 -5.09 -8.90
C ALA A 330 8.85 -4.68 -8.44
N ILE A 331 9.45 -5.39 -7.47
CA ILE A 331 10.83 -5.16 -7.02
C ILE A 331 11.81 -5.41 -8.18
N THR A 332 11.72 -6.58 -8.83
CA THR A 332 12.60 -6.92 -9.96
C THR A 332 12.51 -5.88 -11.07
N ARG A 333 11.30 -5.44 -11.41
CA ARG A 333 11.12 -4.37 -12.41
C ARG A 333 11.78 -3.05 -11.98
N LEU A 334 11.63 -2.65 -10.71
CA LEU A 334 12.27 -1.44 -10.18
C LEU A 334 13.81 -1.56 -10.14
N GLU A 335 14.35 -2.75 -9.87
CA GLU A 335 15.79 -3.03 -9.92
C GLU A 335 16.32 -2.95 -11.37
N GLU A 336 15.62 -3.55 -12.34
CA GLU A 336 15.97 -3.48 -13.76
C GLU A 336 15.94 -2.05 -14.32
N GLU A 337 15.01 -1.23 -13.83
CA GLU A 337 14.91 0.20 -14.14
C GLU A 337 15.96 1.06 -13.39
N GLY A 338 16.72 0.47 -12.46
CA GLY A 338 17.71 1.17 -11.64
C GLY A 338 17.09 2.17 -10.66
N LEU A 339 15.83 1.95 -10.28
CA LEU A 339 15.09 2.81 -9.36
C LEU A 339 15.12 2.27 -7.93
N TRP A 340 15.10 0.94 -7.75
CA TRP A 340 14.98 0.31 -6.43
C TRP A 340 16.05 0.80 -5.45
N SER A 341 15.62 1.09 -4.21
CA SER A 341 16.49 1.65 -3.19
C SER A 341 16.90 0.62 -2.15
N GLU A 342 18.19 0.56 -1.82
CA GLU A 342 18.75 -0.40 -0.86
C GLU A 342 18.36 -0.10 0.60
N ASN A 343 17.89 1.11 0.89
CA ASN A 343 17.40 1.48 2.22
C ASN A 343 15.94 1.07 2.47
N ILE A 344 15.30 0.36 1.54
CA ILE A 344 13.97 -0.24 1.71
C ILE A 344 14.12 -1.68 2.21
N ILE A 345 13.31 -2.02 3.22
CA ILE A 345 13.18 -3.34 3.83
C ILE A 345 11.70 -3.72 3.85
N PRO A 346 11.21 -4.48 2.87
CA PRO A 346 9.85 -5.00 2.88
C PRO A 346 9.71 -6.15 3.88
N VAL A 347 8.66 -6.10 4.69
CA VAL A 347 8.41 -7.03 5.79
C VAL A 347 7.07 -7.76 5.63
N GLY A 348 7.15 -9.09 5.63
CA GLY A 348 6.01 -10.00 5.62
C GLY A 348 5.81 -10.68 6.98
N PHE A 349 4.88 -11.64 7.03
CA PHE A 349 4.85 -12.63 8.12
C PHE A 349 4.69 -14.03 7.53
N ALA A 350 5.17 -15.03 8.28
CA ALA A 350 5.06 -16.43 7.87
C ALA A 350 5.12 -17.34 9.09
N HIS A 351 4.69 -18.59 8.94
CA HIS A 351 4.89 -19.62 9.94
C HIS A 351 6.16 -20.42 9.63
N TYR A 352 7.09 -20.52 10.57
CA TYR A 352 8.25 -21.41 10.43
C TYR A 352 8.09 -22.70 11.25
N ASP A 353 8.10 -23.81 10.52
CA ASP A 353 8.12 -25.17 11.07
C ASP A 353 9.58 -25.60 11.27
N GLU A 354 10.02 -25.55 12.54
CA GLU A 354 11.38 -25.91 12.95
C GLU A 354 11.69 -27.40 12.74
N GLU A 355 10.69 -28.29 12.83
CA GLU A 355 10.91 -29.73 12.69
C GLU A 355 11.17 -30.12 11.23
N ARG A 356 10.54 -29.40 10.30
CA ARG A 356 10.63 -29.67 8.86
C ARG A 356 11.56 -28.74 8.13
N ASP A 357 12.06 -27.70 8.80
CA ASP A 357 12.80 -26.59 8.21
C ASP A 357 12.06 -25.99 7.01
N LYS A 358 10.77 -25.66 7.21
CA LYS A 358 9.86 -25.19 6.16
C LYS A 358 9.05 -23.98 6.58
N VAL A 359 8.70 -23.15 5.59
CA VAL A 359 7.89 -21.95 5.78
C VAL A 359 6.48 -22.17 5.21
N TYR A 360 5.46 -21.86 6.01
CA TYR A 360 4.03 -21.95 5.70
C TYR A 360 3.31 -20.61 5.98
N ASN A 361 2.02 -20.51 5.65
CA ASN A 361 1.16 -19.33 5.95
C ASN A 361 1.81 -17.98 5.62
N LYS A 362 2.37 -17.86 4.42
CA LYS A 362 3.15 -16.69 3.99
C LYS A 362 2.21 -15.54 3.62
N SER A 363 2.50 -14.34 4.13
CA SER A 363 1.88 -13.09 3.70
C SER A 363 2.94 -12.11 3.20
N GLY A 364 2.66 -11.48 2.07
CA GLY A 364 3.58 -10.55 1.41
C GLY A 364 4.73 -11.27 0.71
N LYS A 365 4.43 -12.06 -0.32
CA LYS A 365 5.45 -12.76 -1.12
C LYS A 365 6.39 -11.74 -1.74
N GLY A 366 7.70 -11.99 -1.63
CA GLY A 366 8.74 -11.04 -2.06
C GLY A 366 9.21 -10.09 -0.98
N ALA A 367 8.69 -10.19 0.25
CA ALA A 367 9.33 -9.57 1.40
C ALA A 367 10.75 -10.08 1.59
N TYR A 368 11.64 -9.22 2.05
CA TYR A 368 13.02 -9.63 2.39
C TYR A 368 13.06 -10.40 3.69
N TYR A 369 12.27 -9.97 4.68
CA TYR A 369 12.20 -10.60 5.98
C TYR A 369 10.76 -10.80 6.43
N TYR A 370 10.55 -11.82 7.25
CA TYR A 370 9.25 -12.24 7.74
C TYR A 370 9.27 -12.33 9.27
N VAL A 371 8.19 -11.92 9.93
CA VAL A 371 7.98 -12.20 11.35
C VAL A 371 7.25 -13.53 11.50
N ASP A 372 7.69 -14.37 12.45
CA ASP A 372 7.08 -15.67 12.69
C ASP A 372 5.66 -15.52 13.30
N GLU A 373 4.67 -16.28 12.83
CA GLU A 373 3.34 -16.35 13.45
C GLU A 373 3.40 -16.63 14.96
N LYS A 374 4.38 -17.44 15.41
CA LYS A 374 4.60 -17.71 16.84
C LYS A 374 5.01 -16.47 17.63
N ASP A 375 5.65 -15.49 16.99
CA ASP A 375 6.01 -14.22 17.63
C ASP A 375 4.78 -13.33 17.84
N PHE A 376 3.80 -13.36 16.93
CA PHE A 376 2.52 -12.68 17.13
C PHE A 376 1.78 -13.23 18.34
N GLU A 377 1.70 -14.56 18.47
CA GLU A 377 1.11 -15.23 19.64
C GLU A 377 1.83 -14.83 20.93
N ARG A 378 3.17 -14.87 20.91
CA ARG A 378 4.02 -14.51 22.05
C ARG A 378 3.82 -13.07 22.51
N LEU A 379 3.69 -12.15 21.55
CA LEU A 379 3.47 -10.74 21.81
C LEU A 379 1.99 -10.41 22.06
N LYS A 380 1.07 -11.34 21.82
CA LYS A 380 -0.39 -11.14 21.86
C LYS A 380 -0.82 -10.03 20.89
N ILE A 381 -0.37 -10.14 19.64
CA ILE A 381 -0.70 -9.24 18.53
C ILE A 381 -1.38 -10.08 17.45
N GLN A 382 -2.34 -9.51 16.74
CA GLN A 382 -2.94 -10.19 15.60
C GLN A 382 -1.94 -10.26 14.43
N PRO A 383 -1.81 -11.40 13.72
CA PRO A 383 -0.96 -11.47 12.53
C PRO A 383 -1.43 -10.54 11.41
N ALA A 384 -0.55 -9.63 10.99
CA ALA A 384 -0.69 -8.82 9.78
C ALA A 384 0.69 -8.24 9.40
N THR A 385 0.93 -7.99 8.11
CA THR A 385 2.19 -7.36 7.65
C THR A 385 2.36 -5.94 8.17
N SER A 386 1.25 -5.20 8.36
CA SER A 386 1.23 -3.89 9.01
C SER A 386 1.74 -3.92 10.47
N PHE A 387 1.62 -5.06 11.14
CA PHE A 387 2.14 -5.29 12.49
C PHE A 387 3.49 -6.04 12.49
N ALA A 388 3.79 -6.82 11.46
CA ALA A 388 5.12 -7.42 11.25
C ALA A 388 6.20 -6.33 11.07
N THR A 389 5.86 -5.28 10.32
CA THR A 389 6.74 -4.14 10.00
C THR A 389 7.30 -3.45 11.26
N PRO A 390 6.46 -2.99 12.21
CA PRO A 390 6.94 -2.38 13.46
C PRO A 390 7.68 -3.37 14.35
N ILE A 391 7.33 -4.66 14.34
CA ILE A 391 8.06 -5.71 15.08
C ILE A 391 9.50 -5.83 14.54
N ALA A 392 9.66 -6.04 13.23
CA ALA A 392 10.98 -6.17 12.59
C ALA A 392 11.83 -4.92 12.80
N LYS A 393 11.24 -3.73 12.62
CA LYS A 393 11.89 -2.45 12.89
C LYS A 393 12.35 -2.36 14.35
N GLU A 394 11.51 -2.71 15.31
CA GLU A 394 11.85 -2.58 16.74
C GLU A 394 12.94 -3.57 17.15
N VAL A 395 12.94 -4.78 16.60
CA VAL A 395 14.03 -5.75 16.77
C VAL A 395 15.38 -5.15 16.36
N VAL A 396 15.43 -4.48 15.21
CA VAL A 396 16.63 -3.79 14.71
C VAL A 396 16.99 -2.61 15.61
N SER A 397 16.05 -1.68 15.85
CA SER A 397 16.28 -0.49 16.66
C SER A 397 16.86 -0.83 18.04
N ASN A 398 16.29 -1.83 18.71
CA ASN A 398 16.73 -2.28 20.02
C ASN A 398 18.16 -2.87 20.00
N TYR A 399 18.49 -3.67 18.99
CA TYR A 399 19.84 -4.22 18.83
C TYR A 399 20.88 -3.10 18.68
N PHE A 400 20.66 -2.17 17.75
CA PHE A 400 21.61 -1.08 17.47
C PHE A 400 21.73 -0.12 18.65
N ALA A 401 20.62 0.23 19.31
CA ALA A 401 20.60 1.06 20.52
C ALA A 401 21.40 0.42 21.66
N LYS A 402 21.15 -0.86 21.98
CA LYS A 402 21.86 -1.56 23.08
C LYS A 402 23.34 -1.76 22.81
N ARG A 403 23.72 -1.89 21.54
CA ARG A 403 25.13 -2.03 21.12
C ARG A 403 25.83 -0.70 20.91
N ASN A 404 25.11 0.42 20.97
CA ASN A 404 25.62 1.75 20.63
C ASN A 404 26.27 1.78 19.24
N LEU A 405 25.58 1.19 18.26
CA LEU A 405 25.99 1.12 16.85
C LEU A 405 25.11 2.03 16.00
N GLU A 406 25.71 2.74 15.05
CA GLU A 406 24.97 3.50 14.06
C GLU A 406 24.32 2.56 13.04
N PRO A 407 22.99 2.61 12.87
CA PRO A 407 22.32 1.82 11.85
C PRO A 407 22.57 2.41 10.45
N THR A 408 22.96 1.55 9.52
CA THR A 408 22.98 1.85 8.08
C THR A 408 22.22 0.73 7.36
N PRO A 409 21.69 0.95 6.15
CA PRO A 409 20.99 -0.08 5.39
C PRO A 409 21.73 -1.42 5.35
N ASP A 410 23.02 -1.41 4.99
CA ASP A 410 23.86 -2.61 4.91
C ASP A 410 24.00 -3.33 6.25
N LYS A 411 24.28 -2.60 7.34
CA LYS A 411 24.44 -3.19 8.67
C LYS A 411 23.13 -3.77 9.19
N VAL A 412 22.01 -3.11 8.88
CA VAL A 412 20.68 -3.61 9.25
C VAL A 412 20.38 -4.90 8.50
N ARG A 413 20.65 -4.97 7.19
CA ARG A 413 20.51 -6.20 6.40
C ARG A 413 21.43 -7.30 6.90
N GLU A 414 22.72 -7.04 7.10
CA GLU A 414 23.68 -8.01 7.66
C GLU A 414 23.22 -8.54 9.04
N PHE A 415 22.69 -7.65 9.88
CA PHE A 415 22.10 -8.04 11.15
C PHE A 415 20.88 -8.96 10.93
N LEU A 416 19.93 -8.59 10.09
CA LEU A 416 18.74 -9.40 9.84
C LEU A 416 19.09 -10.75 9.20
N ASP A 417 20.00 -10.80 8.23
CA ASP A 417 20.48 -12.03 7.58
C ASP A 417 21.11 -12.99 8.60
N SER A 418 21.96 -12.47 9.49
CA SER A 418 22.63 -13.28 10.52
C SER A 418 21.72 -13.72 11.69
N HIS A 419 20.49 -13.21 11.72
CA HIS A 419 19.49 -13.50 12.76
C HIS A 419 18.16 -13.98 12.19
N SER A 420 18.14 -14.36 10.91
CA SER A 420 16.99 -15.00 10.28
C SER A 420 17.25 -16.49 10.05
N ARG A 421 16.17 -17.23 9.83
CA ARG A 421 16.13 -18.65 9.48
C ARG A 421 15.04 -18.89 8.45
N GLY A 422 15.14 -19.93 7.66
CA GLY A 422 14.12 -20.25 6.66
C GLY A 422 14.72 -20.78 5.37
N GLU A 423 13.89 -20.79 4.33
CA GLU A 423 14.24 -21.32 3.01
C GLU A 423 14.50 -20.19 2.00
N GLU A 424 14.95 -20.54 0.80
CA GLU A 424 15.19 -19.59 -0.28
C GLU A 424 13.93 -18.74 -0.55
N GLY A 425 14.09 -17.41 -0.54
CA GLY A 425 13.00 -16.45 -0.70
C GLY A 425 12.17 -16.16 0.56
N TYR A 426 12.44 -16.82 1.69
CA TYR A 426 11.70 -16.62 2.95
C TYR A 426 12.63 -16.63 4.17
N GLN A 427 13.08 -15.44 4.58
CA GLN A 427 13.93 -15.26 5.77
C GLN A 427 13.07 -14.83 6.96
N VAL A 428 12.84 -15.72 7.92
CA VAL A 428 12.05 -15.48 9.13
C VAL A 428 12.96 -15.00 10.26
N ILE A 429 12.68 -13.84 10.82
CA ILE A 429 13.47 -13.21 11.90
C ILE A 429 13.33 -14.05 13.18
N ASP A 430 14.45 -14.49 13.75
CA ASP A 430 14.47 -15.24 15.01
C ASP A 430 14.55 -14.28 16.21
N ILE A 431 13.39 -13.75 16.61
CA ILE A 431 13.29 -12.78 17.72
C ILE A 431 13.77 -13.40 19.05
N ALA A 432 13.56 -14.70 19.26
CA ALA A 432 14.02 -15.39 20.46
C ALA A 432 15.56 -15.43 20.54
N LYS A 433 16.23 -15.83 19.46
CA LYS A 433 17.70 -15.82 19.37
C LYS A 433 18.28 -14.42 19.50
N ILE A 434 17.61 -13.41 18.96
CA ILE A 434 18.02 -12.01 19.12
C ILE A 434 17.92 -11.59 20.58
N LYS A 435 16.82 -11.93 21.26
CA LYS A 435 16.64 -11.66 22.69
C LYS A 435 17.76 -12.31 23.53
N GLU A 436 18.10 -13.58 23.27
CA GLU A 436 19.19 -14.27 23.98
C GLU A 436 20.55 -13.57 23.78
N LYS A 437 20.85 -13.14 22.56
CA LYS A 437 22.07 -12.38 22.25
C LYS A 437 22.10 -11.04 22.96
N ILE A 438 20.95 -10.35 23.04
CA ILE A 438 20.80 -9.10 23.78
C ILE A 438 21.04 -9.31 25.29
N ASP A 439 20.44 -10.35 25.87
CA ASP A 439 20.56 -10.65 27.30
C ASP A 439 21.98 -11.09 27.69
N THR A 440 22.70 -11.77 26.80
CA THR A 440 24.08 -12.21 27.04
C THR A 440 25.05 -11.03 27.16
N VAL A 441 24.82 -9.92 26.45
CA VAL A 441 25.63 -8.69 26.58
C VAL A 441 25.44 -8.06 27.95
N ARG A 442 24.23 -8.14 28.52
CA ARG A 442 23.92 -7.58 29.83
C ARG A 442 24.63 -8.29 30.98
N LYS A 443 24.91 -9.60 30.85
CA LYS A 443 25.61 -10.38 31.88
C LYS A 443 27.13 -10.17 31.90
N ARG A 444 27.71 -9.56 30.87
CA ARG A 444 29.16 -9.32 30.75
C ARG A 444 29.59 -7.90 31.13
N ARG A 445 28.62 -7.02 31.43
CA ARG A 445 28.81 -5.70 32.03
C ARG A 445 28.33 -5.76 33.45
#